data_AF-A0A0B1SNI6-F1
#
_entry.id   AF-A0A0B1SNI6-F1
#
_cell.length_a   1.000
_cell.length_b   1.000
_cell.length_c   1.000
_cell.angle_alpha   90.00
_cell.angle_beta   90.00
_cell.angle_gamma   90.00
#
_symmetry.space_group_name_H-M   'P 1'
#
loop_
_entity.id
_entity.type
_entity.pdbx_description
1 polymer ?
#
loop_
_entity_poly.entity_id
_entity_poly.type
_entity_poly.pdbx_seq_one_letter_code
_entity_poly.pdbx_strand_id
1 'polypeptide(L)' 'MGKSTTKLSGDSYLKAGDFLIITANYETNTEKIGVAKGKFTQIWRKTGDKYTIIHDEFSME' A
#
# COMPACT_ATOMS: atom_id res chain seq x y z
N MET A 1 -6.58 -20.43 -0.50
CA MET A 1 -6.33 -18.99 -0.29
C MET A 1 -7.61 -18.26 -0.65
N GLY A 2 -8.41 -17.87 0.33
CA GLY A 2 -9.75 -17.30 0.11
C GLY A 2 -9.69 -15.93 -0.58
N LYS A 3 -10.76 -15.56 -1.29
CA LYS A 3 -10.87 -14.25 -1.95
C LYS A 3 -10.72 -13.15 -0.90
N SER A 4 -9.73 -12.28 -1.07
CA SER A 4 -9.56 -11.07 -0.26
C SER A 4 -9.92 -9.87 -1.12
N THR A 5 -10.84 -9.04 -0.62
CA THR A 5 -11.15 -7.74 -1.21
C THR A 5 -10.47 -6.66 -0.36
N THR A 6 -9.58 -5.89 -0.99
CA THR A 6 -8.90 -4.77 -0.34
C THR A 6 -9.55 -3.47 -0.77
N LYS A 7 -10.05 -2.69 0.19
CA LYS A 7 -10.46 -1.30 -0.04
C LYS A 7 -9.35 -0.37 0.41
N LEU A 8 -9.00 0.60 -0.44
CA LEU A 8 -8.03 1.65 -0.13
C LEU A 8 -8.75 2.98 0.11
N SER A 9 -8.27 3.77 1.06
CA SER A 9 -8.82 5.10 1.37
C SER A 9 -7.78 6.01 2.01
N GLY A 10 -7.97 7.33 1.91
CA GLY A 10 -7.03 8.31 2.49
C GLY A 10 -5.67 8.29 1.81
N ASP A 11 -5.67 7.99 0.51
CA ASP A 11 -4.52 7.84 -0.35
C ASP A 11 -3.77 9.16 -0.53
N SER A 12 -2.49 9.17 -0.15
CA SER A 12 -1.57 10.27 -0.40
C SER A 12 -0.50 9.81 -1.39
N TYR A 13 -0.38 10.57 -2.48
CA TYR A 13 0.61 10.38 -3.52
C TYR A 13 1.57 11.56 -3.53
N LEU A 14 2.82 11.32 -3.19
CA LEU A 14 3.86 12.34 -3.21
C LEU A 14 4.95 11.92 -4.19
N LYS A 15 5.29 12.85 -5.08
CA LYS A 15 6.41 12.67 -6.02
C LYS A 15 7.55 13.59 -5.61
N ALA A 16 8.73 13.02 -5.39
CA ALA A 16 9.94 13.75 -5.04
C ALA A 16 11.09 13.27 -5.93
N GLY A 17 11.38 14.03 -7.00
CA GLY A 17 12.36 13.61 -8.01
C GLY A 17 11.98 12.29 -8.66
N ASP A 18 12.89 11.30 -8.58
CA ASP A 18 12.69 9.94 -9.06
C ASP A 18 11.94 9.04 -8.07
N PHE A 19 11.50 9.55 -6.92
CA PHE A 19 10.78 8.79 -5.92
C PHE A 19 9.27 9.07 -5.97
N LEU A 20 8.49 8.02 -5.78
CA LEU A 20 7.05 8.08 -5.54
C LEU A 20 6.78 7.45 -4.18
N ILE A 21 6.14 8.20 -3.30
CA ILE A 21 5.72 7.76 -1.97
C ILE A 21 4.21 7.63 -2.01
N ILE A 22 3.72 6.42 -1.69
CA ILE A 22 2.30 6.09 -1.63
C ILE A 22 2.01 5.72 -0.19
N THR A 23 1.02 6.37 0.40
CA THR A 23 0.47 5.95 1.69
C THR A 23 -1.03 5.82 1.56
N ALA A 24 -1.61 4.76 2.12
CA ALA A 24 -3.07 4.63 2.19
C ALA A 24 -3.49 3.74 3.36
N ASN A 25 -4.71 3.94 3.81
CA ASN A 25 -5.38 3.00 4.71
C ASN A 25 -5.90 1.83 3.88
N TYR A 26 -5.71 0.60 4.36
CA TYR A 26 -6.29 -0.59 3.77
C TYR A 26 -7.32 -1.22 4.71
N GLU A 27 -8.41 -1.70 4.12
CA GLU A 27 -9.36 -2.60 4.78
C GLU A 27 -9.38 -3.90 3.98
N THR A 28 -8.95 -5.00 4.59
CA THR A 28 -8.98 -6.33 3.99
C THR A 28 -9.98 -7.20 4.72
N ASN A 29 -10.95 -7.73 3.98
CA ASN A 29 -11.92 -8.66 4.52
C ASN A 29 -11.41 -10.09 4.29
N THR A 30 -11.17 -10.83 5.37
CA THR A 30 -10.72 -12.22 5.30
C THR A 30 -11.80 -13.13 5.87
N GLU A 31 -12.07 -14.25 5.19
CA GLU A 31 -13.11 -15.20 5.60
C GLU A 31 -12.91 -15.76 7.03
N LYS A 32 -11.67 -15.74 7.55
CA LYS A 32 -11.33 -16.30 8.86
C LYS A 32 -11.19 -15.27 9.97
N ILE A 33 -10.78 -14.04 9.66
CA ILE A 33 -10.40 -13.02 10.65
C ILE A 33 -11.37 -11.84 10.63
N GLY A 34 -12.30 -11.81 9.66
CA GLY A 34 -13.20 -10.69 9.45
C GLY A 34 -12.49 -9.52 8.80
N VAL A 35 -12.87 -8.30 9.18
CA VAL A 35 -12.33 -7.05 8.64
C VAL A 35 -11.03 -6.69 9.38
N ALA A 36 -9.89 -6.80 8.70
CA ALA A 36 -8.63 -6.27 9.18
C ALA A 36 -8.37 -4.89 8.54
N LYS A 37 -8.03 -3.92 9.38
CA LYS A 37 -7.71 -2.55 8.96
C LYS A 37 -6.26 -2.26 9.24
N GLY A 38 -5.70 -1.34 8.47
CA GLY A 38 -4.34 -0.93 8.66
C GLY A 38 -3.95 0.20 7.73
N LYS A 39 -2.66 0.51 7.75
CA LYS A 39 -2.05 1.50 6.87
C LYS A 39 -0.88 0.85 6.17
N PHE A 40 -0.65 1.26 4.93
CA PHE A 40 0.55 0.90 4.20
C PHE A 40 1.28 2.13 3.72
N THR A 41 2.61 2.02 3.66
CA THR A 41 3.51 2.99 3.06
C THR A 41 4.42 2.28 2.09
N GLN A 42 4.44 2.74 0.84
CA GLN A 42 5.35 2.25 -0.18
C GLN A 42 6.17 3.38 -0.77
N ILE A 43 7.46 3.12 -0.96
CA ILE A 43 8.37 4.03 -1.66
C ILE A 43 8.87 3.32 -2.91
N TRP A 44 8.66 3.97 -4.04
CA TRP A 44 9.02 3.49 -5.35
C TRP A 44 10.11 4.38 -5.92
N ARG A 45 11.14 3.78 -6.51
CA ARG A 45 12.20 4.50 -7.23
C ARG A 45 12.03 4.27 -8.74
N LYS A 46 11.96 5.36 -9.50
CA LYS A 46 12.02 5.37 -10.95
C LYS A 46 13.48 5.17 -11.41
N THR A 47 13.69 4.27 -12.35
CA THR A 47 14.98 4.10 -13.05
C THR A 47 14.69 3.88 -14.53
N GLY A 48 14.97 4.88 -15.36
CA GLY A 48 14.47 4.92 -16.75
C GLY A 48 12.94 4.89 -16.76
N ASP A 49 12.33 3.94 -17.47
CA ASP A 49 10.88 3.79 -17.57
C ASP A 49 10.27 2.78 -16.58
N LYS A 50 11.07 2.29 -15.63
CA LYS A 50 10.64 1.29 -14.64
C LYS A 50 10.53 1.92 -13.26
N TYR A 51 9.55 1.46 -12.49
CA TYR A 51 9.49 1.73 -11.05
C TYR A 51 9.72 0.44 -10.27
N THR A 52 10.52 0.54 -9.21
CA THR A 52 10.79 -0.57 -8.29
C THR A 52 10.41 -0.13 -6.88
N ILE A 53 9.70 -0.99 -6.15
CA ILE A 53 9.43 -0.77 -4.73
C ILE A 53 10.76 -0.98 -3.97
N ILE A 54 11.20 0.04 -3.25
CA ILE A 54 12.43 0.01 -2.44
C ILE A 54 12.13 0.00 -0.93
N HIS A 55 10.90 0.34 -0.55
CA HIS A 55 10.38 0.25 0.82
C HIS A 55 8.92 -0.16 0.76
N ASP A 56 8.54 -1.11 1.59
CA ASP A 56 7.17 -1.58 1.76
C ASP A 56 6.91 -1.85 3.24
N GLU A 57 5.96 -1.13 3.81
CA GLU A 57 5.64 -1.17 5.24
C GLU A 57 4.13 -1.27 5.43
N PHE A 58 3.72 -2.18 6.32
CA PHE A 58 2.32 -2.39 6.70
C PHE A 58 2.19 -2.36 8.21
N SER A 59 1.24 -1.58 8.71
CA SER A 59 0.82 -1.60 10.10
C SER A 59 -0.64 -2.10 10.17
N MET A 60 -0.88 -3.13 10.97
CA MET A 60 -2.23 -3.55 11.34
C MET A 60 -2.68 -2.77 12.57
N GLU A 61 -3.95 -2.35 12.59
CA GLU A 61 -4.62 -1.79 13.78
C GLU A 61 -5.24 -2.89 14.66
#